data_AF-A0A9D8XYT1-F1
#
_entry.id   AF-A0A9D8XYT1-F1
#
_cell.length_a   1.000
_cell.length_b   1.000
_cell.length_c   1.000
_cell.angle_alpha   90.00
_cell.angle_beta   90.00
_cell.angle_gamma   90.00
#
_symmetry.space_group_name_H-M   'P 1'
#
loop_
_entity.id
_entity.type
_entity.pdbx_description
1 polymer ?
#
loop_
_entity_poly.entity_id
_entity_poly.type
_entity_poly.pdbx_seq_one_letter_code
_entity_poly.pdbx_strand_id
1 'polypeptide(L)'
;VTHQAICTKEVQERLVKANPDLGEVLNGLINFFRDSYKDEECFPDPPTHDPCAVAYALDPSVVKTVKCPVSVETKGEVTCGMTVADLRAMSPKDCRTQVGLSLDVEKFWNIVKKAIANLKVEK
;
A
#
# COMPACT_ATOMS: atom_id res chain seq x y z
N VAL A 1 1.84 -0.65 7.26
CA VAL A 1 2.48 -0.68 5.92
C VAL A 1 1.84 0.34 4.99
N THR A 2 0.57 0.19 4.63
CA THR A 2 -0.08 1.04 3.61
C THR A 2 -0.12 2.53 3.94
N HIS A 3 -0.19 2.91 5.22
CA HIS A 3 -0.07 4.32 5.65
C HIS A 3 1.34 4.91 5.47
N GLN A 4 2.34 4.12 5.03
CA GLN A 4 3.67 4.61 4.62
C GLN A 4 3.75 4.82 3.10
N ALA A 5 2.78 4.32 2.33
CA ALA A 5 2.71 4.46 0.87
C ALA A 5 2.04 5.76 0.45
N ILE A 6 2.52 6.89 0.97
CA ILE A 6 1.95 8.21 0.76
C ILE A 6 2.28 8.72 -0.63
N CYS A 7 1.25 9.07 -1.41
CA CYS A 7 1.41 9.64 -2.74
C CYS A 7 1.54 11.16 -2.64
N THR A 8 2.73 11.63 -2.30
CA THR A 8 3.02 13.07 -2.28
C THR A 8 2.91 13.69 -3.67
N LYS A 9 2.89 15.03 -3.76
CA LYS A 9 2.89 15.73 -5.05
C LYS A 9 4.11 15.37 -5.89
N GLU A 10 5.28 15.25 -5.27
CA GLU A 10 6.52 14.88 -5.95
C GLU A 10 6.46 13.45 -6.53
N VAL A 11 5.85 12.52 -5.77
CA VAL A 11 5.60 11.16 -6.27
C VAL A 11 4.65 11.21 -7.47
N GLN A 12 3.53 11.91 -7.36
CA GLN A 12 2.55 12.04 -8.43
C GLN A 12 3.18 12.60 -9.72
N GLU A 13 3.94 13.70 -9.61
CA GLU A 13 4.68 14.29 -10.75
C GLU A 13 5.67 13.28 -11.37
N ARG A 14 6.37 12.50 -10.54
CA ARG A 14 7.30 11.47 -10.99
C ARG A 14 6.61 10.35 -11.75
N LEU A 15 5.39 9.97 -11.35
CA LEU A 15 4.58 8.95 -12.04
C LEU A 15 4.05 9.47 -13.38
N VAL A 16 3.50 10.68 -13.40
CA VAL A 16 3.01 11.32 -14.64
C VAL A 16 4.15 11.48 -15.65
N LYS A 17 5.33 11.92 -15.20
CA LYS A 17 6.51 12.05 -16.08
C LYS A 17 6.99 10.70 -16.63
N ALA A 18 6.74 9.60 -15.92
CA ALA A 18 7.13 8.27 -16.38
C ALA A 18 6.26 7.76 -17.54
N ASN A 19 5.01 8.22 -17.63
CA ASN A 19 4.13 7.95 -18.77
C ASN A 19 3.12 9.11 -18.97
N PRO A 20 3.47 10.13 -19.78
CA PRO A 20 2.62 11.29 -20.01
C PRO A 20 1.25 10.96 -20.62
N ASP A 21 1.15 9.89 -21.42
CA ASP A 21 -0.12 9.46 -22.04
C ASP A 21 -1.15 9.00 -21.00
N LEU A 22 -0.71 8.59 -19.80
CA LEU A 22 -1.57 8.25 -18.66
C LEU A 22 -1.74 9.41 -17.67
N GLY A 23 -1.18 10.58 -17.96
CA GLY A 23 -1.09 11.69 -17.01
C GLY A 23 -2.44 12.18 -16.51
N GLU A 24 -3.44 12.29 -17.40
CA GLU A 24 -4.79 12.72 -17.03
C GLU A 24 -5.45 11.74 -16.06
N VAL A 25 -5.38 10.43 -16.34
CA VAL A 25 -5.94 9.37 -15.49
C VAL A 25 -5.25 9.32 -14.14
N LEU A 26 -3.91 9.38 -14.11
CA LEU A 26 -3.13 9.37 -12.87
C LEU A 26 -3.47 10.58 -11.99
N ASN A 27 -3.52 11.77 -12.57
CA ASN A 27 -3.88 12.98 -11.85
C ASN A 27 -5.32 12.93 -11.34
N GLY A 28 -6.27 12.50 -12.17
CA GLY A 28 -7.67 12.36 -11.79
C GLY A 28 -7.86 11.45 -10.58
N LEU A 29 -7.24 10.25 -10.62
CA LEU A 29 -7.34 9.28 -9.54
C LEU A 29 -6.70 9.77 -8.23
N ILE A 30 -5.47 10.28 -8.29
CA ILE A 30 -4.73 10.71 -7.10
C ILE A 30 -5.37 11.96 -6.47
N ASN A 31 -5.84 12.91 -7.29
CA ASN A 31 -6.53 14.10 -6.78
C ASN A 31 -7.87 13.74 -6.15
N PHE A 32 -8.62 12.80 -6.73
CA PHE A 32 -9.85 12.29 -6.13
C PHE A 32 -9.59 11.72 -4.73
N PHE A 33 -8.60 10.83 -4.57
CA PHE A 33 -8.24 10.31 -3.25
C PHE A 33 -7.74 11.39 -2.31
N ARG A 34 -6.92 12.32 -2.78
CA ARG A 34 -6.46 13.45 -1.97
C ARG A 34 -7.62 14.24 -1.42
N ASP A 35 -8.65 14.49 -2.23
CA ASP A 35 -9.85 15.22 -1.80
C ASP A 35 -10.70 14.40 -0.82
N SER A 36 -10.87 13.09 -1.03
CA SER A 36 -11.59 12.21 -0.10
C SER A 36 -10.92 12.11 1.27
N TYR A 37 -9.59 12.15 1.32
CA TYR A 37 -8.82 12.07 2.58
C TYR A 37 -8.61 13.43 3.27
N LYS A 38 -9.12 14.56 2.74
CA LYS A 38 -8.95 15.87 3.41
C LYS A 38 -9.65 15.92 4.76
N ASP A 39 -10.77 15.22 4.88
CA ASP A 39 -11.62 15.23 6.08
C ASP A 39 -11.39 13.99 6.97
N GLU A 40 -10.58 13.03 6.51
CA GLU A 40 -10.37 11.72 7.12
C GLU A 40 -8.87 11.46 7.32
N GLU A 41 -8.48 11.36 8.59
CA GLU A 41 -7.14 11.00 9.09
C GLU A 41 -6.03 12.08 8.88
N CYS A 42 -5.08 12.10 9.82
CA CYS A 42 -4.04 13.13 9.98
C CYS A 42 -2.94 13.15 8.88
N PHE A 43 -3.25 12.85 7.62
CA PHE A 43 -2.27 12.75 6.54
C PHE A 43 -2.37 13.93 5.56
N PRO A 44 -1.24 14.58 5.20
CA PRO A 44 -1.23 15.68 4.24
C PRO A 44 -1.45 15.23 2.77
N ASP A 45 -1.28 13.95 2.48
CA ASP A 45 -1.36 13.33 1.15
C ASP A 45 -1.94 11.90 1.27
N PRO A 46 -2.63 11.39 0.23
CA PRO A 46 -3.37 10.13 0.34
C PRO A 46 -2.42 8.90 0.36
N PRO A 47 -2.65 7.91 1.23
CA PRO A 47 -2.00 6.60 1.15
C PRO A 47 -2.53 5.78 -0.03
N THR A 48 -1.67 4.92 -0.59
CA THR A 48 -2.06 3.94 -1.61
C THR A 48 -2.00 2.52 -1.06
N HIS A 49 -3.17 1.97 -0.72
CA HIS A 49 -3.29 0.70 -0.02
C HIS A 49 -3.00 -0.50 -0.93
N ASP A 50 -3.83 -0.70 -1.94
CA ASP A 50 -3.85 -1.92 -2.76
C ASP A 50 -2.57 -2.16 -3.56
N PRO A 51 -1.90 -1.13 -4.13
CA PRO A 51 -0.64 -1.35 -4.85
C PRO A 51 0.45 -1.96 -3.97
N CYS A 52 0.40 -1.81 -2.64
CA CYS A 52 1.35 -2.45 -1.73
C CYS A 52 1.31 -3.99 -1.83
N ALA A 53 0.13 -4.58 -2.04
CA ALA A 53 -0.02 -6.03 -2.20
C ALA A 53 0.63 -6.53 -3.49
N VAL A 54 0.42 -5.81 -4.60
CA VAL A 54 1.03 -6.14 -5.90
C VAL A 54 2.55 -5.98 -5.84
N ALA A 55 3.04 -4.89 -5.24
CA ALA A 55 4.47 -4.67 -5.06
C ALA A 55 5.12 -5.79 -4.23
N TYR A 56 4.47 -6.24 -3.15
CA TYR A 56 4.94 -7.36 -2.34
C TYR A 56 4.98 -8.68 -3.11
N ALA A 57 3.96 -8.95 -3.94
CA ALA A 57 3.92 -10.14 -4.78
C ALA A 57 5.04 -10.16 -5.84
N LEU A 58 5.41 -8.98 -6.37
CA LEU A 58 6.51 -8.82 -7.32
C LEU A 58 7.88 -8.92 -6.67
N ASP A 59 8.07 -8.27 -5.52
CA ASP A 59 9.31 -8.30 -4.75
C ASP A 59 9.03 -8.27 -3.25
N PRO A 60 9.07 -9.43 -2.57
CA PRO A 60 8.76 -9.52 -1.14
C PRO A 60 9.65 -8.65 -0.25
N SER A 61 10.85 -8.27 -0.68
CA SER A 61 11.75 -7.45 0.12
C SER A 61 11.29 -5.99 0.26
N VAL A 62 10.29 -5.55 -0.51
CA VAL A 62 9.67 -4.21 -0.37
C VAL A 62 8.88 -4.07 0.94
N VAL A 63 8.41 -5.17 1.53
CA VAL A 63 7.70 -5.15 2.82
C VAL A 63 8.46 -6.00 3.83
N LYS A 64 8.84 -5.40 4.96
CA LYS A 64 9.31 -6.17 6.11
C LYS A 64 8.13 -6.88 6.74
N THR A 65 8.16 -8.21 6.74
CA THR A 65 7.10 -9.06 7.29
C THR A 65 7.59 -9.82 8.53
N VAL A 66 6.64 -10.19 9.37
CA VAL A 66 6.86 -11.10 10.50
C VAL A 66 5.79 -12.19 10.43
N LYS A 67 6.22 -13.45 10.52
CA LYS A 67 5.30 -14.56 10.72
C LYS A 67 4.69 -14.46 12.11
N CYS A 68 3.37 -14.51 12.18
CA CYS A 68 2.64 -14.56 13.43
C CYS A 68 1.25 -15.18 13.19
N PRO A 69 0.65 -15.83 14.21
CA PRO A 69 -0.75 -16.19 14.16
C PRO A 69 -1.62 -14.94 13.97
N VAL A 70 -2.56 -15.03 13.04
CA VAL A 70 -3.57 -13.99 12.80
C VAL A 70 -4.96 -14.64 12.86
N SER A 71 -5.89 -14.00 13.55
CA SER A 71 -7.30 -14.39 13.59
C SER A 71 -8.20 -13.17 13.39
N VAL A 72 -9.43 -13.38 12.93
CA VAL A 72 -10.42 -12.31 12.77
C VAL A 72 -11.42 -12.42 13.91
N GLU A 73 -11.56 -11.34 14.69
CA GLU A 73 -12.57 -11.24 15.74
C GLU A 73 -13.97 -11.04 15.12
N THR A 74 -14.95 -11.82 15.55
CA THR A 74 -16.28 -11.88 14.91
C THR A 74 -17.45 -11.86 15.90
N LYS A 75 -17.18 -11.75 17.21
CA LYS A 75 -18.17 -11.87 18.28
C LYS A 75 -18.18 -10.68 19.25
N GLY A 76 -17.04 -10.06 19.50
CA GLY A 76 -16.93 -8.95 20.44
C GLY A 76 -17.73 -7.72 20.02
N GLU A 77 -18.35 -7.04 20.99
CA GLU A 77 -19.17 -5.84 20.75
C GLU A 77 -18.34 -4.66 20.21
N VAL A 78 -17.09 -4.53 20.66
CA VAL A 78 -16.23 -3.37 20.37
C VAL A 78 -15.22 -3.63 19.24
N THR A 79 -14.83 -4.89 19.03
CA THR A 79 -13.67 -5.25 18.18
C THR A 79 -14.01 -6.17 17.01
N CYS A 80 -15.30 -6.33 16.69
CA CYS A 80 -15.72 -7.10 15.52
C CYS A 80 -15.03 -6.58 14.24
N GLY A 81 -14.46 -7.48 13.44
CA GLY A 81 -13.70 -7.16 12.23
C GLY A 81 -12.19 -6.94 12.45
N MET A 82 -11.72 -6.87 13.70
CA MET A 82 -10.29 -6.71 13.99
C MET A 82 -9.49 -7.94 13.53
N THR A 83 -8.40 -7.71 12.79
CA THR A 83 -7.35 -8.72 12.58
C THR A 83 -6.42 -8.76 13.80
N VAL A 84 -6.60 -9.75 14.66
CA VAL A 84 -5.79 -9.94 15.87
C VAL A 84 -4.50 -10.67 15.48
N ALA A 85 -3.38 -9.93 15.46
CA ALA A 85 -2.05 -10.46 15.19
C ALA A 85 -1.26 -10.65 16.49
N ASP A 86 -0.81 -11.87 16.78
CA ASP A 86 -0.02 -12.15 17.98
C ASP A 86 1.47 -11.91 17.76
N LEU A 87 1.95 -10.72 18.13
CA LEU A 87 3.36 -10.31 17.97
C LEU A 87 4.23 -10.62 19.20
N ARG A 88 3.70 -11.28 20.24
CA ARG A 88 4.41 -11.45 21.53
C ARG A 88 5.36 -12.65 21.52
N ALA A 89 4.97 -13.73 20.84
CA ALA A 89 5.65 -15.01 20.89
C ALA A 89 6.25 -15.38 19.54
N MET A 90 7.24 -16.28 19.57
CA MET A 90 7.78 -16.86 18.35
C MET A 90 6.67 -17.60 17.60
N SER A 91 6.59 -17.40 16.29
CA SER A 91 5.58 -18.05 15.47
C SER A 91 5.74 -19.58 15.49
N PRO A 92 4.64 -20.35 15.60
CA PRO A 92 4.67 -21.80 15.41
C PRO A 92 5.33 -22.20 14.09
N LYS A 93 5.95 -23.40 14.05
CA LYS A 93 6.64 -23.88 12.83
C LYS A 93 5.71 -23.98 11.62
N ASP A 94 4.44 -24.28 11.86
CA ASP A 94 3.37 -24.42 10.87
C ASP A 94 2.58 -23.12 10.62
N CYS A 95 3.05 -21.97 11.13
CA CYS A 95 2.41 -20.68 10.92
C CYS A 95 2.37 -20.32 9.43
N ARG A 96 1.14 -20.23 8.90
CA ARG A 96 0.84 -19.90 7.48
C ARG A 96 0.60 -18.42 7.25
N THR A 97 0.46 -17.63 8.31
CA THR A 97 0.18 -16.20 8.26
C THR A 97 1.42 -15.38 8.59
N GLN A 98 1.45 -14.17 8.05
CA GLN A 98 2.43 -13.16 8.34
C GLN A 98 1.78 -11.79 8.16
N VAL A 99 2.32 -10.79 8.85
CA VAL A 99 1.87 -9.40 8.75
C VAL A 99 3.01 -8.51 8.28
N GLY A 100 2.71 -7.50 7.49
CA GLY A 100 3.67 -6.48 7.12
C GLY A 100 3.79 -5.42 8.22
N LEU A 101 5.02 -5.02 8.53
CA LEU A 101 5.32 -4.04 9.58
C LEU A 101 5.82 -2.70 9.01
N SER A 102 6.66 -2.74 7.97
CA SER A 102 7.20 -1.53 7.32
C SER A 102 7.33 -1.70 5.81
N LEU A 103 7.33 -0.58 5.11
CA LEU A 103 7.48 -0.49 3.66
C LEU A 103 8.83 0.16 3.32
N ASP A 104 9.57 -0.39 2.38
CA ASP A 104 10.61 0.34 1.66
C ASP A 104 9.94 1.27 0.65
N VAL A 105 9.72 2.52 1.07
CA VAL A 105 8.89 3.51 0.34
C VAL A 105 9.50 3.86 -1.02
N GLU A 106 10.81 4.07 -1.11
CA GLU A 106 11.46 4.38 -2.39
C GLU A 106 11.39 3.20 -3.35
N LYS A 107 11.68 1.99 -2.84
CA LYS A 107 11.57 0.78 -3.65
C LYS A 107 10.14 0.55 -4.15
N PHE A 108 9.15 0.74 -3.29
CA PHE A 108 7.74 0.67 -3.66
C PHE A 108 7.41 1.62 -4.81
N TRP A 109 7.72 2.91 -4.67
CA TRP A 109 7.41 3.88 -5.72
C TRP A 109 8.24 3.68 -7.00
N ASN A 110 9.41 3.04 -6.93
CA ASN A 110 10.19 2.65 -8.10
C ASN A 110 9.54 1.49 -8.86
N ILE A 111 8.97 0.51 -8.16
CA ILE A 111 8.18 -0.58 -8.75
C ILE A 111 6.96 -0.01 -9.47
N VAL A 112 6.18 0.85 -8.79
CA VAL A 112 4.98 1.48 -9.36
C VAL A 112 5.31 2.31 -10.60
N LYS A 113 6.34 3.17 -10.51
CA LYS A 113 6.82 3.98 -11.64
C LYS A 113 7.21 3.11 -12.84
N LYS A 114 7.94 2.02 -12.61
CA LYS A 114 8.36 1.10 -13.68
C LYS A 114 7.16 0.41 -14.33
N ALA A 115 6.15 0.02 -13.55
CA ALA A 115 4.93 -0.56 -14.08
C ALA A 115 4.19 0.45 -14.98
N ILE A 116 3.99 1.68 -14.51
CA ILE A 116 3.33 2.76 -15.27
C ILE A 116 4.07 3.07 -16.57
N ALA A 117 5.41 3.16 -16.53
CA ALA A 117 6.24 3.42 -17.71
C ALA A 117 6.12 2.34 -18.80
N ASN A 118 5.74 1.12 -18.43
CA ASN A 118 5.61 -0.01 -19.36
C ASN A 118 4.19 -0.17 -19.93
N LEU A 119 3.20 0.57 -19.41
CA LEU A 119 1.84 0.52 -19.93
C LEU A 119 1.77 1.23 -21.29
N LYS A 120 1.21 0.54 -22.28
CA LYS A 120 0.92 1.12 -23.60
C LYS A 120 -0.51 1.63 -23.59
N VAL A 121 -0.71 2.87 -24.04
CA VAL A 121 -2.04 3.42 -24.28
C VAL A 121 -2.39 3.17 -25.74
N GLU A 122 -3.33 2.26 -26.00
CA GLU A 122 -3.92 2.12 -27.32
C GLU A 122 -4.83 3.33 -27.56
N LYS A 123 -4.60 4.06 -28.66
CA LYS A 123 -5.39 5.21 -29.08
C LYS A 123 -6.46 4.79 -30.07
#